data_AF-A0A7K0RAH4-F1
#
_entry.id   AF-A0A7K0RAH4-F1
#
_cell.length_a   1.000
_cell.length_b   1.000
_cell.length_c   1.000
_cell.angle_alpha   90.00
_cell.angle_beta   90.00
_cell.angle_gamma   90.00
#
_symmetry.space_group_name_H-M   'P 1'
#
loop_
_entity.id
_entity.type
_entity.pdbx_description
1 polymer ?
#
loop_
_entity_poly.entity_id
_entity_poly.type
_entity_poly.pdbx_seq_one_letter_code
_entity_poly.pdbx_strand_id
1 'polypeptide(L)'
;MALSPASGLTRRHALAVGAAAGAATLLRGSLLPAPARAQTRDLVVPREAFGRDGRTGPLAAPAFVLLGVRSPLGLGASLEVRTRRRGGAWSAWHRLHSGHGHGPDHGGAPRSGEPLWTGPADELELRASRRPLRAVGIALVDVPATARAALAARARTAQIEGAPAMVPRTAWAGDAAKPREDPSYGEVQIAVVHHTESSNAYGPEDSAAAVLAVAQFHIFTRGWNDIGYNFVVDRYGTIFEGRGGGIDLPIIGAHAQGFNSKSTGISILGSFMDVEAPSAALGAVARLIGWKLPLHGVHVTGEVVVVSGGGPLSRYRFGKHVTLPRISGHRDVGSTDCPGDRLYAQLPGLRKRAAAHEQPIVPRAEVSLGASTPRAGYGREVAFAGTVLTPDKTPQVGAAVQLEKQS
;
A
#
# COMPACT_ATOMS: atom_id res chain seq x y z
N MET A 1 -9.18 -25.86 35.57
CA MET A 1 -9.70 -24.60 36.15
C MET A 1 -9.04 -23.47 35.38
N ALA A 2 -9.77 -22.87 34.44
CA ALA A 2 -9.24 -21.90 33.50
C ALA A 2 -9.16 -20.51 34.17
N LEU A 3 -7.95 -19.93 34.20
CA LEU A 3 -7.74 -18.54 34.59
C LEU A 3 -7.68 -17.71 33.31
N SER A 4 -8.67 -16.82 33.16
CA SER A 4 -8.69 -15.78 32.12
C SER A 4 -7.42 -14.92 32.20
N PRO A 5 -6.75 -14.62 31.07
CA PRO A 5 -5.69 -13.62 31.07
C PRO A 5 -6.30 -12.22 31.24
N ALA A 6 -5.73 -11.47 32.18
CA ALA A 6 -6.07 -10.10 32.47
C ALA A 6 -5.93 -9.23 31.20
N SER A 7 -6.93 -8.39 30.98
CA SER A 7 -7.03 -7.39 29.93
C SER A 7 -5.85 -6.43 29.98
N GLY A 8 -4.84 -6.66 29.14
CA GLY A 8 -3.72 -5.76 28.96
C GLY A 8 -4.17 -4.38 28.49
N LEU A 9 -3.51 -3.35 29.00
CA LEU A 9 -3.62 -1.95 28.56
C LEU A 9 -3.25 -1.84 27.07
N THR A 10 -4.20 -2.11 26.18
CA THR A 10 -4.12 -1.73 24.78
C THR A 10 -4.32 -0.22 24.67
N ARG A 11 -3.74 0.41 23.62
CA ARG A 11 -3.73 1.84 23.24
C ARG A 11 -5.03 2.66 23.46
N ARG A 12 -6.16 2.02 23.76
CA ARG A 12 -7.44 2.68 24.04
C ARG A 12 -7.53 3.41 25.39
N HIS A 13 -6.63 3.16 26.35
CA HIS A 13 -6.81 3.69 27.72
C HIS A 13 -6.02 4.97 28.07
N ALA A 14 -5.10 5.44 27.22
CA ALA A 14 -4.36 6.68 27.52
C ALA A 14 -5.08 7.98 27.11
N LEU A 15 -6.30 7.90 26.57
CA LEU A 15 -7.13 9.05 26.17
C LEU A 15 -8.36 9.25 27.08
N ALA A 16 -8.46 8.55 28.22
CA ALA A 16 -9.67 8.46 29.02
C ALA A 16 -9.74 9.35 30.27
N VAL A 17 -8.94 10.43 30.37
CA VAL A 17 -9.17 11.46 31.39
C VAL A 17 -9.35 12.80 30.67
N GLY A 18 -10.56 13.06 30.19
CA GLY A 18 -10.91 14.39 29.67
C GLY A 18 -11.89 14.49 28.50
N ALA A 19 -12.65 13.47 28.14
CA ALA A 19 -13.90 13.63 27.36
C ALA A 19 -14.73 12.35 27.42
N ALA A 20 -15.69 12.32 28.34
CA ALA A 20 -16.70 11.28 28.39
C ALA A 20 -17.68 11.45 27.21
N ALA A 21 -17.52 10.63 26.17
CA ALA A 21 -18.61 10.20 25.29
C ALA A 21 -18.17 8.93 24.54
N GLY A 22 -18.64 7.77 24.99
CA GLY A 22 -18.40 6.50 24.33
C GLY A 22 -19.02 6.48 22.93
N ALA A 23 -18.18 6.44 21.90
CA ALA A 23 -18.60 6.05 20.56
C ALA A 23 -18.43 4.53 20.42
N ALA A 24 -19.43 3.77 20.84
CA ALA A 24 -19.64 2.44 20.28
C ALA A 24 -19.85 2.63 18.77
N THR A 25 -18.85 2.25 17.97
CA THR A 25 -18.93 2.32 16.50
C THR A 25 -19.98 1.32 16.02
N LEU A 26 -21.24 1.77 15.94
CA LEU A 26 -22.31 1.03 15.28
C LEU A 26 -22.03 1.08 13.77
N LEU A 27 -21.24 0.13 13.28
CA LEU A 27 -21.27 -0.23 11.87
C LEU A 27 -22.72 -0.64 11.56
N ARG A 28 -23.48 0.23 10.89
CA ARG A 28 -24.74 -0.16 10.26
C ARG A 28 -24.40 -1.12 9.13
N GLY A 29 -24.31 -2.41 9.45
CA GLY A 29 -24.09 -3.48 8.51
C GLY A 29 -25.28 -3.57 7.57
N SER A 30 -25.11 -3.11 6.34
CA SER A 30 -26.02 -3.45 5.26
C SER A 30 -25.88 -4.95 4.97
N LEU A 31 -27.00 -5.69 5.04
CA LEU A 31 -27.15 -7.11 4.67
C LEU A 31 -26.99 -7.32 3.15
N LEU A 32 -25.93 -6.76 2.57
CA LEU A 32 -25.61 -6.99 1.17
C LEU A 32 -25.02 -8.40 1.04
N PRO A 33 -25.44 -9.19 0.04
CA PRO A 33 -24.90 -10.52 -0.19
C PRO A 33 -23.37 -10.50 -0.33
N ALA A 34 -22.71 -11.57 0.10
CA ALA A 34 -21.26 -11.72 -0.05
C ALA A 34 -20.92 -11.62 -1.55
N PRO A 35 -20.05 -10.69 -1.96
CA PRO A 35 -19.73 -10.52 -3.37
C PRO A 35 -19.04 -11.79 -3.90
N ALA A 36 -19.28 -12.11 -5.18
CA ALA A 36 -18.46 -13.09 -5.89
C ALA A 36 -16.98 -12.69 -5.72
N ARG A 37 -16.16 -13.63 -5.24
CA ARG A 37 -14.77 -13.33 -4.86
C ARG A 37 -13.97 -12.91 -6.08
N ALA A 38 -13.14 -11.89 -5.92
CA ALA A 38 -12.14 -11.55 -6.92
C ALA A 38 -11.22 -12.77 -7.16
N GLN A 39 -10.78 -12.99 -8.40
CA GLN A 39 -9.96 -14.15 -8.76
C GLN A 39 -8.70 -13.70 -9.48
N THR A 40 -7.56 -14.30 -9.12
CA THR A 40 -6.30 -14.11 -9.85
C THR A 40 -6.05 -15.34 -10.72
N ARG A 41 -5.74 -15.13 -11.99
CA ARG A 41 -5.46 -16.16 -12.99
C ARG A 41 -4.20 -15.82 -13.77
N ASP A 42 -3.52 -16.85 -14.27
CA ASP A 42 -2.35 -16.68 -15.10
C ASP A 42 -2.67 -16.93 -16.57
N LEU A 43 -2.16 -16.06 -17.43
CA LEU A 43 -2.13 -16.23 -18.88
C LEU A 43 -0.67 -16.33 -19.32
N VAL A 44 -0.32 -17.43 -19.97
CA VAL A 44 1.00 -17.62 -20.56
C VAL A 44 0.92 -17.30 -22.04
N VAL A 45 1.62 -16.25 -22.47
CA VAL A 45 1.71 -15.86 -23.88
C VAL A 45 2.99 -16.45 -24.47
N PRO A 46 2.91 -17.48 -25.34
CA PRO A 46 4.09 -18.09 -25.92
C PRO A 46 4.82 -17.11 -26.84
N ARG A 47 6.14 -17.24 -26.99
CA ARG A 47 6.93 -16.34 -27.87
C ARG A 47 6.47 -16.42 -29.34
N GLU A 48 5.85 -17.52 -29.73
CA GLU A 48 5.27 -17.79 -31.04
C GLU A 48 4.04 -16.93 -31.33
N ALA A 49 3.35 -16.45 -30.29
CA ALA A 49 2.23 -15.51 -30.44
C ALA A 49 2.69 -14.12 -30.92
N PHE A 50 3.97 -13.78 -30.74
CA PHE A 50 4.56 -12.53 -31.21
C PHE A 50 5.04 -12.66 -32.65
N GLY A 51 4.49 -11.82 -33.52
CA GLY A 51 4.92 -11.64 -34.90
C GLY A 51 6.35 -11.08 -34.99
N ARG A 52 6.85 -10.95 -36.22
CA ARG A 52 8.19 -10.39 -36.48
C ARG A 52 8.33 -8.93 -36.04
N ASP A 53 7.23 -8.21 -36.00
CA ASP A 53 7.11 -6.83 -35.50
C ASP A 53 7.05 -6.74 -33.97
N GLY A 54 7.13 -7.87 -33.26
CA GLY A 54 7.07 -7.90 -31.80
C GLY A 54 5.67 -7.70 -31.23
N ARG A 55 4.62 -7.81 -32.06
CA ARG A 55 3.23 -7.66 -31.64
C ARG A 55 2.47 -8.98 -31.71
N THR A 56 1.52 -9.18 -30.82
CA THR A 56 0.59 -10.31 -30.90
C THR A 56 -0.64 -9.96 -31.74
N GLY A 57 -1.32 -10.96 -32.30
CA GLY A 57 -2.73 -10.81 -32.63
C GLY A 57 -3.59 -10.61 -31.37
N PRO A 58 -4.90 -10.33 -31.50
CA PRO A 58 -5.82 -10.33 -30.37
C PRO A 58 -5.77 -11.67 -29.63
N LEU A 59 -5.51 -11.62 -28.33
CA LEU A 59 -5.50 -12.79 -27.45
C LEU A 59 -6.77 -12.80 -26.62
N ALA A 60 -7.55 -13.87 -26.71
CA ALA A 60 -8.65 -14.12 -25.80
C ALA A 60 -8.11 -14.49 -24.41
N ALA A 61 -8.76 -13.96 -23.38
CA ALA A 61 -8.45 -14.24 -21.99
C ALA A 61 -9.73 -14.45 -21.18
N PRO A 62 -9.67 -15.13 -20.01
CA PRO A 62 -10.74 -15.04 -19.03
C PRO A 62 -10.98 -13.58 -18.67
N ALA A 63 -12.22 -13.21 -18.33
CA ALA A 63 -12.55 -11.83 -17.93
C ALA A 63 -11.62 -11.31 -16.81
N PHE A 64 -11.23 -10.04 -16.91
CA PHE A 64 -10.37 -9.36 -15.96
C PHE A 64 -10.68 -7.86 -15.89
N VAL A 65 -10.25 -7.21 -14.82
CA VAL A 65 -10.32 -5.74 -14.63
C VAL A 65 -8.95 -5.11 -14.38
N LEU A 66 -7.96 -5.95 -14.09
CA LEU A 66 -6.59 -5.56 -13.84
C LEU A 66 -5.67 -6.64 -14.37
N LEU A 67 -4.51 -6.24 -14.87
CA LEU A 67 -3.45 -7.17 -15.27
C LEU A 67 -2.08 -6.68 -14.85
N GLY A 68 -1.09 -7.57 -14.84
CA GLY A 68 0.32 -7.20 -14.67
C GLY A 68 1.24 -8.33 -15.12
N VAL A 69 2.49 -8.01 -15.42
CA VAL A 69 3.46 -9.01 -15.89
C VAL A 69 3.99 -9.81 -14.70
N ARG A 70 4.06 -11.15 -14.79
CA ARG A 70 4.60 -12.02 -13.73
C ARG A 70 6.11 -12.21 -13.78
N SER A 71 6.71 -11.99 -14.92
CA SER A 71 8.14 -12.23 -15.16
C SER A 71 8.82 -10.92 -15.55
N PRO A 72 10.04 -10.66 -15.05
CA PRO A 72 10.78 -9.50 -15.53
C PRO A 72 11.02 -9.67 -17.02
N LEU A 73 10.77 -8.60 -17.78
CA LEU A 73 11.21 -8.52 -19.16
C LEU A 73 12.75 -8.48 -19.14
N GLY A 74 13.41 -9.13 -20.10
CA GLY A 74 14.87 -9.07 -20.19
C GLY A 74 15.37 -7.62 -20.25
N LEU A 75 16.63 -7.39 -19.85
CA LEU A 75 17.25 -6.06 -19.84
C LEU A 75 16.99 -5.29 -21.15
N GLY A 76 16.40 -4.09 -21.03
CA GLY A 76 16.10 -3.20 -22.15
C GLY A 76 14.84 -3.54 -22.96
N ALA A 77 14.09 -4.59 -22.60
CA ALA A 77 12.82 -4.91 -23.25
C ALA A 77 11.66 -4.17 -22.56
N SER A 78 10.95 -3.33 -23.31
CA SER A 78 9.63 -2.82 -22.92
C SER A 78 8.51 -3.69 -23.48
N LEU A 79 7.43 -3.83 -22.71
CA LEU A 79 6.18 -4.43 -23.12
C LEU A 79 5.09 -3.37 -22.95
N GLU A 80 4.18 -3.32 -23.90
CA GLU A 80 2.96 -2.53 -23.83
C GLU A 80 1.77 -3.46 -24.03
N VAL A 81 0.63 -3.05 -23.49
CA VAL A 81 -0.64 -3.74 -23.61
C VAL A 81 -1.72 -2.78 -24.04
N ARG A 82 -2.67 -3.27 -24.82
CA ARG A 82 -3.98 -2.67 -24.95
C ARG A 82 -5.03 -3.73 -24.72
N THR A 83 -6.19 -3.34 -24.21
CA THR A 83 -7.24 -4.26 -23.80
C THR A 83 -8.58 -3.84 -24.35
N ARG A 84 -9.53 -4.77 -24.41
CA ARG A 84 -10.93 -4.48 -24.71
C ARG A 84 -11.85 -5.57 -24.16
N ARG A 85 -13.15 -5.28 -24.20
CA ARG A 85 -14.16 -6.34 -24.28
C ARG A 85 -14.29 -6.81 -25.73
N ARG A 86 -14.53 -8.09 -25.97
CA ARG A 86 -14.75 -8.66 -27.30
C ARG A 86 -15.83 -7.88 -28.05
N GLY A 87 -15.52 -7.50 -29.29
CA GLY A 87 -16.39 -6.66 -30.12
C GLY A 87 -16.39 -5.17 -29.78
N GLY A 88 -15.73 -4.75 -28.71
CA GLY A 88 -15.55 -3.35 -28.32
C GLY A 88 -14.33 -2.67 -28.95
N ALA A 89 -14.18 -1.39 -28.63
CA ALA A 89 -13.01 -0.59 -29.00
C ALA A 89 -11.79 -0.97 -28.15
N TRP A 90 -10.61 -0.92 -28.77
CA TRP A 90 -9.34 -1.05 -28.06
C TRP A 90 -9.06 0.17 -27.20
N SER A 91 -8.50 -0.06 -26.01
CA SER A 91 -7.85 1.00 -25.25
C SER A 91 -6.65 1.58 -26.03
N ALA A 92 -6.15 2.71 -25.55
CA ALA A 92 -4.79 3.14 -25.89
C ALA A 92 -3.76 2.08 -25.47
N TRP A 93 -2.56 2.15 -26.04
CA TRP A 93 -1.43 1.35 -25.56
C TRP A 93 -0.94 1.88 -24.22
N HIS A 94 -0.73 0.98 -23.28
CA HIS A 94 -0.21 1.26 -21.94
C HIS A 94 1.09 0.48 -21.75
N ARG A 95 2.13 1.15 -21.25
CA ARG A 95 3.37 0.48 -20.89
C ARG A 95 3.16 -0.42 -19.69
N LEU A 96 3.62 -1.67 -19.80
CA LEU A 96 3.74 -2.59 -18.69
C LEU A 96 5.15 -2.47 -18.13
N HIS A 97 5.23 -1.78 -17.00
CA HIS A 97 6.48 -1.59 -16.29
C HIS A 97 6.98 -2.91 -15.72
N SER A 98 8.24 -3.25 -15.98
CA SER A 98 8.89 -4.46 -15.47
C SER A 98 9.93 -4.09 -14.41
N GLY A 99 9.59 -4.35 -13.14
CA GLY A 99 10.50 -4.26 -11.99
C GLY A 99 10.69 -2.84 -11.46
N HIS A 100 10.10 -2.54 -10.30
CA HIS A 100 10.27 -1.27 -9.60
C HIS A 100 10.45 -1.42 -8.09
N GLY A 101 10.89 -0.33 -7.47
CA GLY A 101 11.39 -0.19 -6.09
C GLY A 101 10.44 -0.56 -4.93
N HIS A 102 9.33 -1.24 -5.21
CA HIS A 102 8.34 -1.66 -4.21
C HIS A 102 8.57 -3.13 -3.83
N GLY A 103 8.59 -3.40 -2.54
CA GLY A 103 8.74 -4.74 -2.00
C GLY A 103 8.83 -4.73 -0.49
N PRO A 104 8.63 -5.89 0.15
CA PRO A 104 8.88 -6.04 1.58
C PRO A 104 10.38 -5.83 1.87
N ASP A 105 10.70 -5.41 3.09
CA ASP A 105 12.08 -5.23 3.53
C ASP A 105 12.83 -6.57 3.57
N HIS A 106 12.11 -7.66 3.85
CA HIS A 106 12.65 -9.02 3.94
C HIS A 106 11.83 -10.00 3.09
N GLY A 107 12.48 -11.10 2.68
CA GLY A 107 11.88 -12.11 1.80
C GLY A 107 12.03 -11.77 0.32
N GLY A 108 12.48 -12.75 -0.47
CA GLY A 108 12.53 -12.64 -1.92
C GLY A 108 11.14 -12.83 -2.52
N ALA A 109 10.53 -11.78 -3.05
CA ALA A 109 9.32 -11.90 -3.86
C ALA A 109 9.71 -12.12 -5.35
N PRO A 110 8.91 -12.88 -6.13
CA PRO A 110 9.08 -12.95 -7.57
C PRO A 110 9.09 -11.53 -8.16
N ARG A 111 10.05 -11.24 -9.06
CA ARG A 111 10.05 -9.99 -9.80
C ARG A 111 8.84 -9.97 -10.75
N SER A 112 7.82 -9.19 -10.39
CA SER A 112 6.67 -8.91 -11.26
C SER A 112 6.65 -7.43 -11.64
N GLY A 113 5.89 -7.10 -12.68
CA GLY A 113 5.57 -5.71 -13.04
C GLY A 113 4.54 -5.09 -12.11
N GLU A 114 4.19 -3.83 -12.38
CA GLU A 114 3.14 -3.10 -11.67
C GLU A 114 1.73 -3.52 -12.13
N PRO A 115 0.73 -3.49 -11.22
CA PRO A 115 -0.65 -3.80 -11.56
C PRO A 115 -1.31 -2.65 -12.34
N LEU A 116 -1.77 -2.93 -13.56
CA LEU A 116 -2.48 -1.99 -14.41
C LEU A 116 -3.99 -2.23 -14.34
N TRP A 117 -4.75 -1.28 -13.79
CA TRP A 117 -6.20 -1.24 -13.98
C TRP A 117 -6.53 -0.99 -15.45
N THR A 118 -7.34 -1.87 -16.04
CA THR A 118 -7.73 -1.83 -17.46
C THR A 118 -9.19 -1.43 -17.66
N GLY A 119 -9.96 -1.39 -16.57
CA GLY A 119 -11.40 -1.59 -16.65
C GLY A 119 -11.73 -3.01 -17.13
N PRO A 120 -13.03 -3.37 -17.24
CA PRO A 120 -13.41 -4.73 -17.61
C PRO A 120 -13.02 -5.07 -19.05
N ALA A 121 -12.27 -6.17 -19.22
CA ALA A 121 -11.78 -6.67 -20.49
C ALA A 121 -11.74 -8.21 -20.50
N ASP A 122 -11.72 -8.79 -21.70
CA ASP A 122 -11.58 -10.24 -21.95
C ASP A 122 -10.70 -10.53 -23.18
N GLU A 123 -10.15 -9.49 -23.79
CA GLU A 123 -9.14 -9.57 -24.84
C GLU A 123 -8.00 -8.58 -24.56
N LEU A 124 -6.79 -8.99 -24.92
CA LEU A 124 -5.61 -8.14 -24.89
C LEU A 124 -4.75 -8.31 -26.15
N GLU A 125 -3.98 -7.29 -26.46
CA GLU A 125 -2.84 -7.40 -27.37
C GLU A 125 -1.59 -6.91 -26.66
N LEU A 126 -0.47 -7.57 -26.95
CA LEU A 126 0.83 -7.20 -26.45
C LEU A 126 1.70 -6.67 -27.58
N ARG A 127 2.49 -5.63 -27.28
CA ARG A 127 3.53 -5.10 -28.15
C ARG A 127 4.83 -5.00 -27.37
N ALA A 128 5.83 -5.74 -27.80
CA ALA A 128 7.16 -5.69 -27.23
C ALA A 128 8.11 -4.90 -28.15
N SER A 129 9.01 -4.13 -27.57
CA SER A 129 10.08 -3.42 -28.32
C SER A 129 10.98 -4.36 -29.12
N ARG A 130 11.12 -5.61 -28.67
CA ARG A 130 11.77 -6.72 -29.38
C ARG A 130 11.00 -7.99 -29.08
N ARG A 131 10.99 -8.94 -30.03
CA ARG A 131 10.34 -10.24 -29.83
C ARG A 131 10.90 -10.92 -28.57
N PRO A 132 10.05 -11.33 -27.60
CA PRO A 132 10.51 -11.99 -26.39
C PRO A 132 11.25 -13.30 -26.70
N LEU A 133 12.34 -13.56 -25.96
CA LEU A 133 13.10 -14.81 -26.08
C LEU A 133 12.39 -16.01 -25.42
N ARG A 134 11.44 -15.74 -24.51
CA ARG A 134 10.68 -16.73 -23.74
C ARG A 134 9.21 -16.33 -23.70
N ALA A 135 8.37 -17.24 -23.23
CA ALA A 135 6.97 -16.93 -22.96
C ALA A 135 6.85 -15.80 -21.93
N VAL A 136 5.82 -14.96 -22.08
CA VAL A 136 5.50 -13.87 -21.18
C VAL A 136 4.33 -14.30 -20.30
N GLY A 137 4.53 -14.33 -18.98
CA GLY A 137 3.46 -14.56 -18.03
C GLY A 137 2.73 -13.26 -17.69
N ILE A 138 1.41 -13.26 -17.83
CA ILE A 138 0.52 -12.16 -17.42
C ILE A 138 -0.38 -12.68 -16.30
N ALA A 139 -0.41 -11.98 -15.17
CA ALA A 139 -1.41 -12.19 -14.15
C ALA A 139 -2.63 -11.32 -14.47
N LEU A 140 -3.81 -11.91 -14.38
CA LEU A 140 -5.10 -11.30 -14.61
C LEU A 140 -5.88 -11.35 -13.30
N VAL A 141 -6.48 -10.22 -12.91
CA VAL A 141 -7.35 -10.15 -11.75
C VAL A 141 -8.76 -9.80 -12.22
N ASP A 142 -9.71 -10.69 -11.92
CA ASP A 142 -11.13 -10.51 -12.16
C ASP A 142 -11.83 -9.98 -10.90
N VAL A 143 -12.67 -8.97 -11.09
CA VAL A 143 -13.65 -8.52 -10.11
C VAL A 143 -15.00 -8.43 -10.83
N PRO A 144 -15.90 -9.42 -10.64
CA PRO A 144 -17.16 -9.49 -11.37
C PRO A 144 -18.00 -8.21 -11.21
N ALA A 145 -18.80 -7.87 -12.22
CA ALA A 145 -19.60 -6.63 -12.21
C ALA A 145 -20.53 -6.51 -10.98
N THR A 146 -21.14 -7.62 -10.55
CA THR A 146 -21.96 -7.68 -9.34
C THR A 146 -21.14 -7.39 -8.07
N ALA A 147 -19.92 -7.91 -8.00
CA ALA A 147 -19.00 -7.61 -6.91
C ALA A 147 -18.58 -6.13 -6.91
N ARG A 148 -18.23 -5.56 -8.06
CA ARG A 148 -17.89 -4.13 -8.18
C ARG A 148 -19.04 -3.23 -7.73
N ALA A 149 -20.26 -3.49 -8.18
CA ALA A 149 -21.44 -2.73 -7.76
C ALA A 149 -21.68 -2.81 -6.24
N ALA A 150 -21.52 -4.00 -5.65
CA ALA A 150 -21.65 -4.18 -4.21
C ALA A 150 -20.54 -3.47 -3.41
N LEU A 151 -19.30 -3.49 -3.91
CA LEU A 151 -18.17 -2.77 -3.32
C LEU A 151 -18.39 -1.25 -3.35
N ALA A 152 -18.88 -0.71 -4.48
CA ALA A 152 -19.22 0.71 -4.61
C ALA A 152 -20.33 1.12 -3.62
N ALA A 153 -21.34 0.28 -3.41
CA ALA A 153 -22.40 0.53 -2.42
C ALA A 153 -21.86 0.52 -0.97
N ARG A 154 -21.02 -0.47 -0.62
CA ARG A 154 -20.39 -0.56 0.70
C ARG A 154 -19.46 0.62 0.97
N ALA A 155 -18.60 0.97 0.02
CA ALA A 155 -17.65 2.08 0.17
C ALA A 155 -18.33 3.43 0.41
N ARG A 156 -19.52 3.66 -0.18
CA ARG A 156 -20.31 4.88 0.05
C ARG A 156 -20.92 4.99 1.46
N THR A 157 -21.08 3.87 2.17
CA THR A 157 -21.82 3.83 3.44
C THR A 157 -20.94 3.54 4.65
N ALA A 158 -19.84 2.81 4.46
CA ALA A 158 -18.90 2.49 5.52
C ALA A 158 -17.77 3.53 5.55
N GLN A 159 -17.65 4.26 6.65
CA GLN A 159 -16.59 5.24 6.89
C GLN A 159 -16.02 5.05 8.30
N ILE A 160 -14.73 5.34 8.46
CA ILE A 160 -14.08 5.40 9.77
C ILE A 160 -14.15 6.84 10.30
N GLU A 161 -14.69 7.01 11.50
CA GLU A 161 -14.77 8.28 12.23
C GLU A 161 -13.53 8.49 13.13
N GLY A 162 -13.18 9.75 13.45
CA GLY A 162 -12.02 10.08 14.31
C GLY A 162 -10.65 10.08 13.62
N ALA A 163 -10.65 9.84 12.31
CA ALA A 163 -9.55 10.08 11.37
C ALA A 163 -10.13 10.84 10.16
N PRO A 164 -9.33 11.26 9.16
CA PRO A 164 -9.90 11.68 7.88
C PRO A 164 -10.85 10.60 7.37
N ALA A 165 -12.08 10.99 7.00
CA ALA A 165 -13.10 10.05 6.52
C ALA A 165 -12.51 9.14 5.44
N MET A 166 -12.58 7.82 5.69
CA MET A 166 -11.99 6.81 4.83
C MET A 166 -12.80 5.52 4.83
N VAL A 167 -12.74 4.82 3.71
CA VAL A 167 -13.38 3.52 3.51
C VAL A 167 -12.55 2.44 4.24
N PRO A 168 -13.15 1.71 5.20
CA PRO A 168 -12.44 0.65 5.92
C PRO A 168 -12.18 -0.57 5.02
N ARG A 169 -11.16 -1.36 5.38
CA ARG A 169 -10.85 -2.63 4.71
C ARG A 169 -12.02 -3.58 4.62
N THR A 170 -12.85 -3.63 5.66
CA THR A 170 -14.04 -4.49 5.70
C THR A 170 -15.05 -4.14 4.60
N ALA A 171 -15.05 -2.92 4.08
CA ALA A 171 -15.96 -2.49 3.03
C ALA A 171 -15.47 -2.78 1.61
N TRP A 172 -14.15 -2.78 1.37
CA TRP A 172 -13.56 -2.99 0.04
C TRP A 172 -12.85 -4.34 -0.14
N ALA A 173 -12.34 -4.95 0.92
CA ALA A 173 -11.63 -6.24 0.89
C ALA A 173 -12.51 -7.41 1.38
N GLY A 174 -13.05 -7.29 2.60
CA GLY A 174 -13.65 -8.42 3.31
C GLY A 174 -12.72 -9.65 3.30
N ASP A 175 -13.28 -10.84 3.08
CA ASP A 175 -12.50 -12.09 2.95
C ASP A 175 -11.81 -12.24 1.58
N ALA A 176 -12.08 -11.36 0.61
CA ALA A 176 -11.56 -11.52 -0.75
C ALA A 176 -10.05 -11.24 -0.84
N ALA A 177 -9.50 -10.46 0.09
CA ALA A 177 -8.08 -10.17 0.21
C ALA A 177 -7.68 -10.17 1.69
N LYS A 178 -7.57 -11.35 2.32
CA LYS A 178 -7.12 -11.47 3.71
C LYS A 178 -5.58 -11.42 3.78
N PRO A 179 -4.96 -10.72 4.76
CA PRO A 179 -3.53 -10.85 5.02
C PRO A 179 -3.13 -12.32 5.22
N ARG A 180 -1.94 -12.70 4.75
CA ARG A 180 -1.41 -14.07 4.86
C ARG A 180 -0.93 -14.40 6.27
N GLU A 181 -0.46 -13.38 6.98
CA GLU A 181 0.17 -13.40 8.30
C GLU A 181 -0.22 -12.13 9.06
N ASP A 182 0.03 -12.13 10.37
CA ASP A 182 -0.19 -10.96 11.22
C ASP A 182 0.68 -9.75 10.77
N PRO A 183 0.21 -8.52 10.99
CA PRO A 183 0.98 -7.31 10.68
C PRO A 183 2.21 -7.19 11.57
N SER A 184 3.24 -6.53 11.04
CA SER A 184 4.40 -6.06 11.80
C SER A 184 4.37 -4.55 11.96
N TYR A 185 5.05 -4.05 12.99
CA TYR A 185 5.01 -2.65 13.38
C TYR A 185 6.42 -2.03 13.45
N GLY A 186 6.54 -0.83 12.91
CA GLY A 186 7.77 -0.06 12.90
C GLY A 186 7.57 1.31 13.51
N GLU A 187 8.09 2.33 12.83
CA GLU A 187 7.89 3.73 13.16
C GLU A 187 7.34 4.47 11.94
N VAL A 188 6.68 5.59 12.16
CA VAL A 188 6.32 6.52 11.09
C VAL A 188 7.14 7.79 11.27
N GLN A 189 8.22 7.92 10.49
CA GLN A 189 9.06 9.13 10.48
C GLN A 189 8.80 10.01 9.26
N ILE A 190 8.41 9.40 8.14
CA ILE A 190 8.07 10.07 6.88
C ILE A 190 6.82 9.46 6.25
N ALA A 191 6.16 10.24 5.40
CA ALA A 191 5.17 9.75 4.45
C ALA A 191 5.82 9.60 3.07
N VAL A 192 5.67 8.42 2.45
CA VAL A 192 6.13 8.17 1.07
C VAL A 192 4.91 8.16 0.16
N VAL A 193 4.89 9.08 -0.80
CA VAL A 193 3.81 9.24 -1.78
C VAL A 193 4.13 8.41 -3.03
N HIS A 194 3.13 7.65 -3.46
CA HIS A 194 3.17 6.75 -4.61
C HIS A 194 2.05 7.06 -5.60
N HIS A 195 2.17 6.49 -6.78
CA HIS A 195 1.04 6.19 -7.65
C HIS A 195 0.95 4.69 -7.90
N THR A 196 -0.16 4.20 -8.44
CA THR A 196 -0.29 2.78 -8.79
C THR A 196 0.19 2.44 -10.21
N GLU A 197 0.64 3.45 -10.98
CA GLU A 197 0.97 3.33 -12.41
C GLU A 197 -0.18 2.78 -13.28
N SER A 198 -1.41 2.89 -12.79
CA SER A 198 -2.58 2.35 -13.45
C SER A 198 -3.21 3.35 -14.43
N SER A 199 -4.16 2.89 -15.26
CA SER A 199 -4.97 3.81 -16.07
C SER A 199 -5.73 4.79 -15.19
N ASN A 200 -5.89 6.03 -15.68
CA ASN A 200 -6.75 7.06 -15.07
C ASN A 200 -8.20 6.98 -15.56
N ALA A 201 -8.50 6.07 -16.50
CA ALA A 201 -9.83 5.84 -17.05
C ALA A 201 -10.62 4.84 -16.18
N TYR A 202 -11.08 5.30 -15.02
CA TYR A 202 -12.02 4.61 -14.15
C TYR A 202 -13.00 5.63 -13.56
N GLY A 203 -14.21 5.19 -13.19
CA GLY A 203 -15.19 6.01 -12.47
C GLY A 203 -15.08 5.84 -10.94
N PRO A 204 -15.67 6.72 -10.13
CA PRO A 204 -15.63 6.59 -8.66
C PRO A 204 -16.23 5.27 -8.15
N GLU A 205 -17.17 4.69 -8.89
CA GLU A 205 -17.76 3.38 -8.62
C GLU A 205 -16.77 2.21 -8.77
N ASP A 206 -15.69 2.39 -9.52
CA ASP A 206 -14.66 1.38 -9.72
C ASP A 206 -13.54 1.47 -8.67
N SER A 207 -13.43 2.57 -7.91
CA SER A 207 -12.32 2.81 -6.98
C SER A 207 -12.11 1.66 -5.99
N ALA A 208 -13.16 1.21 -5.30
CA ALA A 208 -13.06 0.11 -4.34
C ALA A 208 -12.66 -1.22 -5.00
N ALA A 209 -13.12 -1.46 -6.23
CA ALA A 209 -12.75 -2.64 -7.00
C ALA A 209 -11.29 -2.58 -7.49
N ALA A 210 -10.80 -1.40 -7.84
CA ALA A 210 -9.41 -1.19 -8.20
C ALA A 210 -8.48 -1.42 -7.00
N VAL A 211 -8.83 -0.92 -5.81
CA VAL A 211 -8.09 -1.22 -4.57
C VAL A 211 -8.07 -2.72 -4.29
N LEU A 212 -9.22 -3.39 -4.39
CA LEU A 212 -9.30 -4.86 -4.23
C LEU A 212 -8.42 -5.59 -5.25
N ALA A 213 -8.46 -5.18 -6.52
CA ALA A 213 -7.68 -5.82 -7.57
C ALA A 213 -6.16 -5.64 -7.35
N VAL A 214 -5.71 -4.47 -6.88
CA VAL A 214 -4.31 -4.23 -6.49
C VAL A 214 -3.92 -5.12 -5.31
N ALA A 215 -4.79 -5.25 -4.29
CA ALA A 215 -4.54 -6.15 -3.16
C ALA A 215 -4.42 -7.61 -3.61
N GLN A 216 -5.31 -8.08 -4.49
CA GLN A 216 -5.25 -9.42 -5.07
C GLN A 216 -3.92 -9.66 -5.80
N PHE A 217 -3.50 -8.70 -6.61
CA PHE A 217 -2.23 -8.80 -7.32
C PHE A 217 -1.05 -8.87 -6.35
N HIS A 218 -1.01 -8.03 -5.32
CA HIS A 218 0.07 -8.07 -4.32
C HIS A 218 0.10 -9.40 -3.55
N ILE A 219 -1.05 -9.93 -3.14
CA ILE A 219 -1.12 -11.15 -2.32
C ILE A 219 -0.88 -12.42 -3.14
N PHE A 220 -1.55 -12.53 -4.30
CA PHE A 220 -1.61 -13.78 -5.07
C PHE A 220 -0.63 -13.83 -6.25
N THR A 221 -0.20 -12.67 -6.76
CA THR A 221 0.83 -12.60 -7.81
C THR A 221 2.22 -12.34 -7.23
N ARG A 222 2.37 -11.33 -6.36
CA ARG A 222 3.66 -11.00 -5.73
C ARG A 222 3.99 -11.83 -4.48
N GLY A 223 3.01 -12.50 -3.90
CA GLY A 223 3.19 -13.29 -2.67
C GLY A 223 3.42 -12.44 -1.42
N TRP A 224 3.09 -11.15 -1.45
CA TRP A 224 3.22 -10.29 -0.28
C TRP A 224 2.18 -10.66 0.78
N ASN A 225 2.46 -10.31 2.04
CA ASN A 225 1.51 -10.54 3.13
C ASN A 225 0.14 -9.90 2.85
N ASP A 226 0.14 -8.68 2.33
CA ASP A 226 -1.04 -7.88 2.05
C ASP A 226 -0.70 -6.83 0.97
N ILE A 227 -1.67 -5.99 0.58
CA ILE A 227 -1.43 -4.77 -0.19
C ILE A 227 -0.25 -3.98 0.42
N GLY A 228 0.67 -3.51 -0.43
CA GLY A 228 1.92 -2.91 0.05
C GLY A 228 1.79 -1.52 0.64
N TYR A 229 0.71 -0.80 0.33
CA TYR A 229 0.48 0.57 0.78
C TYR A 229 -0.32 0.61 2.09
N ASN A 230 0.02 1.50 3.02
CA ASN A 230 -0.77 1.71 4.24
C ASN A 230 -2.13 2.34 3.91
N PHE A 231 -2.16 3.24 2.93
CA PHE A 231 -3.37 3.87 2.45
C PHE A 231 -3.36 4.01 0.93
N VAL A 232 -4.56 3.99 0.36
CA VAL A 232 -4.78 4.24 -1.07
C VAL A 232 -5.78 5.39 -1.21
N VAL A 233 -5.53 6.31 -2.13
CA VAL A 233 -6.39 7.47 -2.39
C VAL A 233 -6.79 7.44 -3.85
N ASP A 234 -8.07 7.55 -4.16
CA ASP A 234 -8.49 7.66 -5.56
C ASP A 234 -8.38 9.10 -6.10
N ARG A 235 -8.54 9.27 -7.41
CA ARG A 235 -8.48 10.59 -8.05
C ARG A 235 -9.61 11.54 -7.62
N TYR A 236 -10.65 11.02 -6.99
CA TYR A 236 -11.83 11.75 -6.50
C TYR A 236 -11.68 12.21 -5.05
N GLY A 237 -10.62 11.79 -4.36
CA GLY A 237 -10.33 12.15 -2.98
C GLY A 237 -10.91 11.20 -1.94
N THR A 238 -11.38 10.01 -2.34
CA THR A 238 -11.74 8.96 -1.40
C THR A 238 -10.48 8.29 -0.87
N ILE A 239 -10.37 8.20 0.46
CA ILE A 239 -9.28 7.51 1.16
C ILE A 239 -9.76 6.09 1.46
N PHE A 240 -8.89 5.11 1.24
CA PHE A 240 -9.10 3.71 1.59
C PHE A 240 -8.03 3.29 2.60
N GLU A 241 -8.45 2.63 3.68
CA GLU A 241 -7.56 1.85 4.53
C GLU A 241 -6.87 0.79 3.68
N GLY A 242 -5.55 0.80 3.57
CA GLY A 242 -4.76 -0.13 2.76
C GLY A 242 -4.39 -1.39 3.54
N ARG A 243 -3.11 -1.51 3.90
CA ARG A 243 -2.56 -2.65 4.65
C ARG A 243 -3.23 -2.80 6.02
N GLY A 244 -3.68 -4.00 6.35
CA GLY A 244 -4.35 -4.31 7.61
C GLY A 244 -3.42 -4.23 8.82
N GLY A 245 -4.00 -3.97 10.00
CA GLY A 245 -3.28 -3.91 11.28
C GLY A 245 -3.62 -2.70 12.16
N GLY A 246 -4.53 -1.83 11.74
CA GLY A 246 -4.95 -0.63 12.47
C GLY A 246 -4.39 0.68 11.90
N ILE A 247 -5.28 1.54 11.41
CA ILE A 247 -4.93 2.79 10.71
C ILE A 247 -4.12 3.77 11.56
N ASP A 248 -4.21 3.69 12.88
CA ASP A 248 -3.50 4.51 13.86
C ASP A 248 -2.12 3.94 14.23
N LEU A 249 -1.84 2.69 13.87
CA LEU A 249 -0.61 1.96 14.20
C LEU A 249 0.47 2.14 13.13
N PRO A 250 1.78 2.00 13.47
CA PRO A 250 2.87 2.18 12.53
C PRO A 250 3.12 0.87 11.73
N ILE A 251 2.09 0.42 11.01
CA ILE A 251 2.15 -0.84 10.26
C ILE A 251 3.25 -0.76 9.20
N ILE A 252 4.14 -1.75 9.17
CA ILE A 252 5.20 -1.84 8.15
C ILE A 252 4.55 -2.21 6.81
N GLY A 253 4.79 -1.41 5.77
CA GLY A 253 4.32 -1.65 4.41
C GLY A 253 5.19 -2.62 3.59
N ALA A 254 4.93 -2.65 2.27
CA ALA A 254 5.80 -3.26 1.26
C ALA A 254 5.95 -2.33 0.04
N HIS A 255 5.90 -1.01 0.27
CA HIS A 255 5.84 0.00 -0.77
C HIS A 255 7.21 0.65 -1.07
N ALA A 256 8.17 0.63 -0.15
CA ALA A 256 9.49 1.25 -0.34
C ALA A 256 10.56 0.45 0.41
N GLN A 257 11.19 -0.52 -0.28
CA GLN A 257 12.16 -1.42 0.35
C GLN A 257 13.31 -0.64 1.01
N GLY A 258 13.61 -1.01 2.25
CA GLY A 258 14.61 -0.37 3.10
C GLY A 258 14.07 0.84 3.86
N PHE A 259 12.81 1.23 3.64
CA PHE A 259 12.17 2.36 4.32
C PHE A 259 10.78 2.01 4.87
N ASN A 260 10.24 0.82 4.59
CA ASN A 260 8.89 0.43 5.03
C ASN A 260 8.76 0.48 6.56
N SER A 261 9.79 0.06 7.29
CA SER A 261 9.78 0.07 8.76
C SER A 261 9.86 1.46 9.41
N LYS A 262 10.09 2.52 8.62
CA LYS A 262 10.24 3.91 9.10
C LYS A 262 9.26 4.89 8.44
N SER A 263 8.28 4.39 7.68
CA SER A 263 7.40 5.24 6.90
C SER A 263 5.97 4.73 6.82
N THR A 264 5.08 5.63 6.41
CA THR A 264 3.72 5.28 5.96
C THR A 264 3.63 5.53 4.45
N GLY A 265 3.16 4.53 3.70
CA GLY A 265 3.00 4.61 2.25
C GLY A 265 1.58 4.99 1.86
N ILE A 266 1.46 6.02 1.01
CA ILE A 266 0.18 6.51 0.50
C ILE A 266 0.24 6.48 -1.03
N SER A 267 -0.60 5.66 -1.66
CA SER A 267 -0.64 5.57 -3.12
C SER A 267 -1.87 6.24 -3.69
N ILE A 268 -1.70 7.08 -4.71
CA ILE A 268 -2.82 7.62 -5.49
C ILE A 268 -3.14 6.64 -6.64
N LEU A 269 -4.39 6.20 -6.77
CA LEU A 269 -4.83 5.35 -7.88
C LEU A 269 -4.75 6.11 -9.19
N GLY A 270 -3.87 5.66 -10.07
CA GLY A 270 -3.64 6.25 -11.38
C GLY A 270 -2.17 6.27 -11.79
N SER A 271 -1.94 6.90 -12.94
CA SER A 271 -0.61 7.22 -13.46
C SER A 271 -0.48 8.73 -13.59
N PHE A 272 0.61 9.27 -13.06
CA PHE A 272 0.88 10.70 -12.98
C PHE A 272 2.26 11.05 -13.55
N MET A 273 2.69 10.28 -14.57
CA MET A 273 3.88 10.61 -15.36
C MET A 273 3.67 11.91 -16.14
N ASP A 274 2.58 11.96 -16.90
CA ASP A 274 2.30 13.06 -17.85
C ASP A 274 1.15 13.96 -17.44
N VAL A 275 0.32 13.51 -16.50
CA VAL A 275 -0.88 14.21 -16.01
C VAL A 275 -0.76 14.45 -14.51
N GLU A 276 -1.17 15.64 -14.07
CA GLU A 276 -1.18 16.02 -12.66
C GLU A 276 -2.20 15.21 -11.84
N ALA A 277 -1.89 14.97 -10.57
CA ALA A 277 -2.87 14.45 -9.64
C ALA A 277 -3.94 15.53 -9.36
N PRO A 278 -5.25 15.18 -9.39
CA PRO A 278 -6.30 16.15 -9.12
C PRO A 278 -6.22 16.72 -7.72
N SER A 279 -6.65 17.98 -7.57
CA SER A 279 -6.66 18.68 -6.28
C SER A 279 -7.45 17.94 -5.19
N ALA A 280 -8.51 17.22 -5.56
CA ALA A 280 -9.29 16.39 -4.63
C ALA A 280 -8.44 15.27 -4.02
N ALA A 281 -7.71 14.51 -4.84
CA ALA A 281 -6.78 13.48 -4.39
C ALA A 281 -5.66 14.05 -3.54
N LEU A 282 -5.01 15.13 -4.00
CA LEU A 282 -3.99 15.82 -3.20
C LEU A 282 -4.57 16.29 -1.86
N GLY A 283 -5.82 16.75 -1.82
CA GLY A 283 -6.51 17.22 -0.60
C GLY A 283 -6.69 16.10 0.42
N ALA A 284 -7.12 14.94 -0.07
CA ALA A 284 -7.22 13.74 0.74
C ALA A 284 -5.86 13.28 1.28
N VAL A 285 -4.82 13.22 0.44
CA VAL A 285 -3.45 12.89 0.87
C VAL A 285 -2.93 13.90 1.90
N ALA A 286 -3.17 15.20 1.70
CA ALA A 286 -2.75 16.24 2.63
C ALA A 286 -3.39 16.07 4.02
N ARG A 287 -4.71 15.86 4.09
CA ARG A 287 -5.42 15.58 5.35
C ARG A 287 -4.92 14.30 6.02
N LEU A 288 -4.67 13.26 5.23
CA LEU A 288 -4.19 11.98 5.73
C LEU A 288 -2.80 12.10 6.36
N ILE A 289 -1.88 12.80 5.71
CA ILE A 289 -0.53 13.07 6.25
C ILE A 289 -0.61 13.98 7.48
N GLY A 290 -1.43 15.04 7.40
CA GLY A 290 -1.65 15.98 8.50
C GLY A 290 -2.20 15.33 9.77
N TRP A 291 -2.90 14.20 9.64
CA TRP A 291 -3.35 13.37 10.75
C TRP A 291 -2.31 12.30 11.16
N LYS A 292 -1.77 11.55 10.19
CA LYS A 292 -0.95 10.36 10.46
C LYS A 292 0.42 10.69 11.05
N LEU A 293 1.10 11.76 10.62
CA LEU A 293 2.41 12.10 11.18
C LEU A 293 2.31 12.60 12.63
N PRO A 294 1.44 13.58 12.96
CA PRO A 294 1.30 14.06 14.34
C PRO A 294 0.85 12.98 15.34
N LEU A 295 -0.01 12.05 14.89
CA LEU A 295 -0.41 10.88 15.67
C LEU A 295 0.79 10.02 16.11
N HIS A 296 1.88 10.07 15.36
CA HIS A 296 3.13 9.36 15.64
C HIS A 296 4.20 10.29 16.20
N GLY A 297 3.83 11.44 16.79
CA GLY A 297 4.78 12.34 17.41
C GLY A 297 5.73 13.01 16.40
N VAL A 298 5.29 13.20 15.15
CA VAL A 298 6.11 13.70 14.05
C VAL A 298 5.46 14.90 13.39
N HIS A 299 6.21 15.99 13.26
CA HIS A 299 5.78 17.17 12.50
C HIS A 299 5.64 16.87 11.02
N VAL A 300 4.68 17.54 10.37
CA VAL A 300 4.43 17.39 8.94
C VAL A 300 5.49 18.10 8.10
N THR A 301 6.13 19.11 8.66
CA THR A 301 7.12 19.96 7.99
C THR A 301 8.56 19.58 8.33
N GLY A 302 9.49 20.10 7.50
CA GLY A 302 10.93 19.91 7.70
C GLY A 302 11.48 18.62 7.11
N GLU A 303 12.72 18.34 7.48
CA GLU A 303 13.49 17.17 7.06
C GLU A 303 13.82 16.27 8.25
N VAL A 304 14.19 15.03 7.95
CA VAL A 304 14.62 14.04 8.93
C VAL A 304 15.70 13.15 8.33
N VAL A 305 16.63 12.70 9.17
CA VAL A 305 17.59 11.66 8.80
C VAL A 305 16.95 10.30 9.04
N VAL A 306 16.71 9.55 7.97
CA VAL A 306 16.21 8.18 8.02
C VAL A 306 17.34 7.22 7.68
N VAL A 307 17.47 6.14 8.45
CA VAL A 307 18.46 5.09 8.19
C VAL A 307 17.84 4.05 7.26
N SER A 308 18.48 3.81 6.13
CA SER A 308 18.02 2.81 5.16
C SER A 308 18.27 1.38 5.65
N GLY A 309 17.24 0.54 5.58
CA GLY A 309 17.35 -0.92 5.70
C GLY A 309 17.91 -1.62 4.46
N GLY A 310 18.27 -0.88 3.40
CA GLY A 310 18.86 -1.44 2.19
C GLY A 310 17.94 -2.34 1.38
N GLY A 311 18.53 -3.23 0.58
CA GLY A 311 17.84 -4.18 -0.30
C GLY A 311 18.00 -3.84 -1.79
N PRO A 312 17.80 -4.82 -2.69
CA PRO A 312 18.03 -4.67 -4.13
C PRO A 312 17.09 -3.68 -4.83
N LEU A 313 15.99 -3.30 -4.20
CA LEU A 313 15.00 -2.34 -4.71
C LEU A 313 15.17 -0.93 -4.10
N SER A 314 16.01 -0.82 -3.06
CA SER A 314 16.31 0.46 -2.41
C SER A 314 17.34 1.25 -3.22
N ARG A 315 17.24 2.59 -3.17
CA ARG A 315 18.25 3.49 -3.74
C ARG A 315 19.53 3.51 -2.90
N TYR A 316 19.42 3.19 -1.61
CA TYR A 316 20.50 3.32 -0.64
C TYR A 316 20.89 1.96 -0.06
N ARG A 317 22.17 1.79 0.24
CA ARG A 317 22.66 0.61 0.94
C ARG A 317 22.17 0.59 2.40
N PHE A 318 22.15 -0.61 2.99
CA PHE A 318 21.88 -0.79 4.42
C PHE A 318 22.76 0.12 5.29
N GLY A 319 22.14 0.72 6.31
CA GLY A 319 22.79 1.60 7.28
C GLY A 319 23.10 3.01 6.77
N LYS A 320 22.76 3.35 5.52
CA LYS A 320 22.96 4.71 5.01
C LYS A 320 21.99 5.67 5.68
N HIS A 321 22.54 6.72 6.30
CA HIS A 321 21.78 7.87 6.79
C HIS A 321 21.41 8.77 5.60
N VAL A 322 20.12 9.03 5.42
CA VAL A 322 19.57 9.81 4.31
C VAL A 322 18.70 10.94 4.86
N THR A 323 19.03 12.17 4.52
CA THR A 323 18.19 13.34 4.83
C THR A 323 17.05 13.41 3.83
N LEU A 324 15.81 13.40 4.31
CA LEU A 324 14.60 13.40 3.49
C LEU A 324 13.60 14.42 4.02
N PRO A 325 12.85 15.11 3.14
CA PRO A 325 11.63 15.81 3.55
C PRO A 325 10.64 14.83 4.21
N ARG A 326 9.90 15.28 5.22
CA ARG A 326 8.86 14.48 5.90
C ARG A 326 7.84 13.86 4.94
N ILE A 327 7.61 14.52 3.80
CA ILE A 327 6.77 14.04 2.71
C ILE A 327 7.66 13.87 1.48
N SER A 328 7.96 12.63 1.14
CA SER A 328 8.86 12.25 0.06
C SER A 328 8.11 11.46 -1.02
N GLY A 329 8.58 11.53 -2.26
CA GLY A 329 8.14 10.63 -3.33
C GLY A 329 8.88 9.30 -3.23
N HIS A 330 8.34 8.23 -3.80
CA HIS A 330 9.03 6.95 -3.79
C HIS A 330 10.42 6.97 -4.43
N ARG A 331 10.60 7.73 -5.52
CA ARG A 331 11.89 7.96 -6.19
C ARG A 331 12.97 8.59 -5.30
N ASP A 332 12.59 9.23 -4.18
CA ASP A 332 13.56 9.78 -3.22
C ASP A 332 14.27 8.67 -2.43
N VAL A 333 13.64 7.49 -2.31
CA VAL A 333 14.09 6.35 -1.48
C VAL A 333 14.31 5.05 -2.26
N GLY A 334 13.67 4.87 -3.41
CA GLY A 334 13.75 3.69 -4.27
C GLY A 334 14.29 4.00 -5.67
N SER A 335 14.72 2.96 -6.38
CA SER A 335 15.13 3.06 -7.79
C SER A 335 13.90 2.89 -8.69
N THR A 336 13.17 3.97 -8.91
CA THR A 336 11.82 3.97 -9.51
C THR A 336 11.47 5.36 -10.05
N ASP A 337 10.54 5.43 -10.99
CA ASP A 337 9.94 6.68 -11.45
C ASP A 337 8.69 7.06 -10.64
N CYS A 338 8.19 6.18 -9.76
CA CYS A 338 7.07 6.49 -8.87
C CYS A 338 7.40 7.70 -7.96
N PRO A 339 6.50 8.69 -7.76
CA PRO A 339 5.07 8.71 -8.07
C PRO A 339 4.70 9.30 -9.45
N GLY A 340 5.66 9.34 -10.38
CA GLY A 340 5.54 9.96 -11.68
C GLY A 340 5.87 11.45 -11.70
N ASP A 341 6.29 11.96 -12.86
CA ASP A 341 6.93 13.28 -12.96
C ASP A 341 6.00 14.43 -12.58
N ARG A 342 4.72 14.38 -12.98
CA ARG A 342 3.76 15.44 -12.62
C ARG A 342 3.42 15.43 -11.14
N LEU A 343 3.13 14.26 -10.56
CA LEU A 343 2.83 14.19 -9.12
C LEU A 343 4.06 14.49 -8.26
N TYR A 344 5.26 14.08 -8.70
CA TYR A 344 6.50 14.43 -8.01
C TYR A 344 6.73 15.95 -7.98
N ALA A 345 6.49 16.63 -9.11
CA ALA A 345 6.56 18.09 -9.18
C ALA A 345 5.53 18.80 -8.28
N GLN A 346 4.43 18.13 -7.92
CA GLN A 346 3.41 18.65 -7.00
C GLN A 346 3.76 18.47 -5.51
N LEU A 347 4.79 17.70 -5.15
CA LEU A 347 5.15 17.42 -3.75
C LEU A 347 5.43 18.68 -2.91
N PRO A 348 6.10 19.75 -3.40
CA PRO A 348 6.25 20.99 -2.65
C PRO A 348 4.90 21.64 -2.30
N GLY A 349 3.93 21.61 -3.22
CA GLY A 349 2.57 22.08 -2.97
C GLY A 349 1.81 21.20 -1.98
N LEU A 350 1.98 19.88 -2.10
CA LEU A 350 1.41 18.92 -1.16
C LEU A 350 1.93 19.13 0.27
N ARG A 351 3.23 19.40 0.44
CA ARG A 351 3.83 19.71 1.75
C ARG A 351 3.17 20.92 2.42
N LYS A 352 2.94 21.99 1.67
CA LYS A 352 2.22 23.18 2.17
C LYS A 352 0.79 22.86 2.58
N ARG A 353 0.07 22.08 1.75
CA ARG A 353 -1.32 21.67 2.04
C ARG A 353 -1.41 20.75 3.26
N ALA A 354 -0.47 19.83 3.41
CA ALA A 354 -0.42 18.92 4.55
C ALA A 354 -0.11 19.67 5.86
N ALA A 355 0.81 20.64 5.83
CA ALA A 355 1.11 21.51 6.97
C ALA A 355 -0.12 22.29 7.44
N ALA A 356 -0.97 22.76 6.52
CA ALA A 356 -2.24 23.42 6.87
C ALA A 356 -3.27 22.48 7.53
N HIS A 357 -3.05 21.16 7.47
CA HIS A 357 -3.88 20.14 8.11
C HIS A 357 -3.19 19.45 9.30
N GLU A 358 -2.01 19.93 9.70
CA GLU A 358 -1.25 19.37 10.82
C GLU A 358 -2.11 19.39 12.09
N GLN A 359 -2.40 18.20 12.61
CA GLN A 359 -3.04 18.03 13.90
C GLN A 359 -2.03 18.28 15.02
N PRO A 360 -2.48 18.55 16.26
CA PRO A 360 -1.60 18.60 17.41
C PRO A 360 -0.75 17.33 17.50
N ILE A 361 0.56 17.51 17.74
CA ILE A 361 1.46 16.40 17.96
C ILE A 361 0.99 15.60 19.16
N VAL A 362 0.74 14.31 18.97
CA VAL A 362 0.45 13.39 20.06
C VAL A 362 1.80 12.99 20.67
N PRO A 363 2.10 13.41 21.90
CA PRO A 363 3.37 13.05 22.50
C PRO A 363 3.41 11.55 22.76
N ARG A 364 4.60 10.96 22.59
CA ARG A 364 4.81 9.52 22.65
C ARG A 364 5.27 9.07 24.02
N ALA A 365 4.87 7.87 24.41
CA ALA A 365 5.52 7.16 25.50
C ALA A 365 6.97 6.84 25.09
N GLU A 366 7.90 7.04 26.01
CA GLU A 366 9.30 6.66 25.82
C GLU A 366 9.50 5.24 26.34
N VAL A 367 10.03 4.38 25.47
CA VAL A 367 10.36 3.00 25.81
C VAL A 367 11.86 2.85 25.69
N SER A 368 12.51 2.48 26.78
CA SER A 368 13.92 2.11 26.82
C SER A 368 14.00 0.67 27.28
N LEU A 369 14.60 -0.21 26.47
CA LEU A 369 14.77 -1.62 26.79
C LEU A 369 16.21 -2.03 26.52
N GLY A 370 16.80 -2.73 27.48
CA GLY A 370 18.09 -3.39 27.37
C GLY A 370 17.92 -4.91 27.36
N ALA A 371 18.59 -5.58 26.43
CA ALA A 371 18.72 -7.03 26.47
C ALA A 371 19.73 -7.42 27.55
N SER A 372 19.44 -8.52 28.24
CA SER A 372 20.35 -9.15 29.22
C SER A 372 21.68 -9.61 28.61
N THR A 373 21.72 -9.86 27.30
CA THR A 373 22.93 -10.17 26.54
C THR A 373 22.89 -9.54 25.15
N PRO A 374 24.01 -9.00 24.62
CA PRO A 374 24.08 -8.43 23.27
C PRO A 374 24.07 -9.50 22.16
N ARG A 375 24.34 -10.77 22.49
CA ARG A 375 24.30 -11.90 21.55
C ARG A 375 23.72 -13.13 22.22
N ALA A 376 22.87 -13.85 21.50
CA ALA A 376 22.32 -15.12 21.94
C ALA A 376 22.33 -16.12 20.80
N GLY A 377 22.59 -17.39 21.12
CA GLY A 377 22.44 -18.48 20.16
C GLY A 377 20.98 -18.63 19.74
N TYR A 378 20.74 -19.09 18.52
CA TYR A 378 19.39 -19.38 18.04
C TYR A 378 18.68 -20.38 18.98
N GLY A 379 17.41 -20.13 19.29
CA GLY A 379 16.62 -20.95 20.22
C GLY A 379 16.90 -20.69 21.71
N ARG A 380 17.74 -19.71 22.07
CA ARG A 380 17.96 -19.30 23.46
C ARG A 380 17.03 -18.15 23.84
N GLU A 381 16.51 -18.20 25.06
CA GLU A 381 15.76 -17.11 25.64
C GLU A 381 16.67 -15.92 25.95
N VAL A 382 16.17 -14.70 25.69
CA VAL A 382 16.83 -13.44 26.02
C VAL A 382 15.86 -12.62 26.85
N ALA A 383 16.24 -12.30 28.08
CA ALA A 383 15.46 -11.40 28.92
C ALA A 383 15.69 -9.95 28.50
N PHE A 384 14.62 -9.15 28.49
CA PHE A 384 14.65 -7.70 28.28
C PHE A 384 14.12 -6.99 29.52
N ALA A 385 14.76 -5.88 29.90
CA ALA A 385 14.31 -5.04 31.01
C ALA A 385 14.50 -3.57 30.65
N GLY A 386 13.68 -2.71 31.26
CA GLY A 386 13.83 -1.27 31.08
C GLY A 386 12.61 -0.48 31.54
N THR A 387 12.41 0.69 30.96
CA THR A 387 11.40 1.66 31.39
C THR A 387 10.43 1.98 30.27
N VAL A 388 9.17 2.18 30.66
CA VAL A 388 8.15 2.82 29.85
C VAL A 388 7.76 4.08 30.59
N LEU A 389 7.92 5.24 29.97
CA LEU A 389 7.51 6.53 30.50
C LEU A 389 6.35 7.06 29.65
N THR A 390 5.29 7.55 30.27
CA THR A 390 4.27 8.31 29.54
C THR A 390 4.82 9.64 29.03
N PRO A 391 4.10 10.33 28.13
CA PRO A 391 4.46 11.66 27.64
C PRO A 391 4.88 12.70 28.70
N ASP A 392 4.25 12.65 29.88
CA ASP A 392 4.53 13.49 31.04
C ASP A 392 5.71 12.98 31.90
N LYS A 393 6.45 11.99 31.39
CA LYS A 393 7.58 11.31 32.04
C LYS A 393 7.19 10.43 33.24
N THR A 394 5.91 10.13 33.43
CA THR A 394 5.47 9.23 34.51
C THR A 394 5.82 7.76 34.19
N PRO A 395 6.51 7.03 35.07
CA PRO A 395 6.83 5.62 34.84
C PRO A 395 5.59 4.72 34.83
N GLN A 396 5.55 3.77 33.89
CA GLN A 396 4.47 2.78 33.74
C GLN A 396 4.98 1.39 34.11
N VAL A 397 4.79 1.01 35.37
CA VAL A 397 5.19 -0.32 35.89
C VAL A 397 4.22 -1.38 35.40
N GLY A 398 4.73 -2.49 34.86
CA GLY A 398 3.92 -3.61 34.37
C GLY A 398 3.25 -3.36 33.01
N ALA A 399 3.60 -2.27 32.32
CA ALA A 399 3.12 -2.03 30.96
C ALA A 399 3.57 -3.16 30.01
N ALA A 400 2.63 -3.69 29.23
CA ALA A 400 2.95 -4.66 28.20
C ALA A 400 3.73 -3.98 27.07
N VAL A 401 4.88 -4.55 26.71
CA VAL A 401 5.67 -4.10 25.55
C VAL A 401 5.78 -5.27 24.58
N GLN A 402 5.51 -4.99 23.31
CA GLN A 402 5.73 -5.95 22.24
C GLN A 402 7.13 -5.78 21.68
N LEU A 403 7.92 -6.85 21.71
CA LEU A 403 9.24 -6.92 21.10
C LEU A 403 9.12 -7.63 19.76
N GLU A 404 9.31 -6.90 18.67
CA GLU A 404 9.43 -7.49 17.35
C GLU A 404 10.88 -7.52 16.91
N LYS A 405 11.35 -8.71 16.51
CA LYS A 405 12.63 -8.85 15.85
C LYS A 405 12.50 -8.22 14.46
N GLN A 406 13.20 -7.12 14.22
CA GLN A 406 13.44 -6.64 12.86
C GLN A 406 14.39 -7.64 12.20
N SER A 407 13.85 -8.51 11.34
CA SER A 407 14.57 -9.59 10.66
C SER A 407 15.58 -9.09 9.65
#